data_AF-A0A2W4M7K4-F1
#
_entry.id   AF-A0A2W4M7K4-F1
#
_cell.length_a   1.000
_cell.length_b   1.000
_cell.length_c   1.000
_cell.angle_alpha   90.00
_cell.angle_beta   90.00
_cell.angle_gamma   90.00
#
_symmetry.space_group_name_H-M   'P 1'
#
loop_
_entity.id
_entity.type
_entity.pdbx_description
1 polymer ?
#
loop_
_entity_poly.entity_id
_entity_poly.type
_entity_poly.pdbx_seq_one_letter_code
_entity_poly.pdbx_strand_id
1 'polypeptide(L)'
;AALCVHERSAPGDAPALERLREVVRAFEAAGPARVGPGEPDWGQAEALTLLGQRYLESGQALAARDAIERALVLAPDYRAAQDLLEQAARRAQ
;
A
#
# COMPACT_ATOMS: atom_id res chain seq x y z
N ALA A 1 5.21 -28.61 22.80
CA ALA A 1 5.95 -27.56 22.09
C ALA A 1 5.49 -27.53 20.63
N ALA A 2 4.83 -26.44 20.22
CA ALA A 2 4.78 -25.91 18.86
C ALA A 2 4.18 -24.51 18.98
N LEU A 3 4.85 -23.52 18.40
CA LEU A 3 4.84 -22.13 18.83
C LEU A 3 3.54 -21.37 18.51
N CYS A 4 3.13 -20.54 19.46
CA CYS A 4 2.26 -19.39 19.23
C CYS A 4 2.99 -18.39 18.31
N VAL A 5 2.58 -18.31 17.04
CA VAL A 5 2.84 -17.14 16.20
C VAL A 5 1.50 -16.43 16.03
N HIS A 6 1.09 -15.68 17.06
CA HIS A 6 0.19 -14.56 16.87
C HIS A 6 1.11 -13.34 16.85
N GLU A 7 1.56 -12.98 15.65
CA GLU A 7 2.32 -11.75 15.46
C GLU A 7 1.46 -10.58 15.94
N ARG A 8 2.05 -9.83 16.88
CA ARG A 8 1.45 -8.65 17.49
C ARG A 8 1.29 -7.58 16.41
N SER A 9 0.07 -7.34 15.93
CA SER A 9 -0.28 -5.99 15.50
C SER A 9 -0.09 -5.08 16.72
N ALA A 10 0.80 -4.10 16.63
CA ALA A 10 0.89 -3.10 17.67
C ALA A 10 -0.43 -2.31 17.69
N PRO A 11 -0.97 -1.95 18.86
CA PRO A 11 -2.28 -1.31 18.99
C PRO A 11 -2.38 0.08 18.32
N GLY A 12 -1.31 0.58 17.70
CA GLY A 12 -1.28 1.84 16.93
C GLY A 12 -1.46 1.68 15.42
N ASP A 13 -1.43 0.47 14.85
CA ASP A 13 -1.45 0.28 13.39
C ASP A 13 -2.84 0.23 12.78
N ALA A 14 -3.84 -0.27 13.52
CA ALA A 14 -5.23 -0.31 13.08
C ALA A 14 -5.81 1.06 12.69
N PRO A 15 -5.64 2.15 13.48
CA PRO A 15 -6.12 3.47 13.08
C PRO A 15 -5.36 4.03 11.87
N ALA A 16 -4.07 3.74 11.73
CA ALA A 16 -3.29 4.17 10.56
C ALA A 16 -3.75 3.46 9.27
N LEU A 17 -4.06 2.16 9.37
CA LEU A 17 -4.58 1.38 8.26
C LEU A 17 -5.94 1.91 7.79
N GLU A 18 -6.86 2.18 8.71
CA GLU A 18 -8.18 2.71 8.33
C GLU A 18 -8.07 4.12 7.75
N ARG A 19 -7.17 4.96 8.28
CA ARG A 19 -6.92 6.28 7.72
C ARG A 19 -6.39 6.21 6.28
N LEU A 20 -5.48 5.28 5.99
CA LEU A 20 -4.98 5.09 4.64
C LEU A 20 -6.07 4.59 3.68
N ARG A 21 -6.96 3.71 4.15
CA ARG A 21 -8.13 3.29 3.35
C ARG A 21 -9.05 4.47 3.04
N GLU A 22 -9.30 5.36 3.99
CA GLU A 22 -10.07 6.58 3.75
C GLU A 22 -9.41 7.47 2.68
N VAL A 23 -8.10 7.65 2.74
CA VAL A 23 -7.35 8.43 1.75
C VAL A 23 -7.46 7.81 0.36
N VAL A 24 -7.29 6.48 0.23
CA VAL A 24 -7.45 5.78 -1.05
C VAL A 24 -8.88 5.96 -1.59
N ARG A 25 -9.91 5.79 -0.74
CA ARG A 25 -11.30 6.03 -1.14
C ARG A 25 -11.54 7.48 -1.60
N ALA A 26 -10.89 8.45 -0.97
CA ALA A 26 -11.02 9.86 -1.36
C ALA A 26 -10.42 10.12 -2.76
N PHE A 27 -9.25 9.54 -3.07
CA PHE A 27 -8.67 9.62 -4.41
C PHE A 27 -9.56 8.94 -5.46
N GLU A 28 -10.06 7.73 -5.16
CA GLU A 28 -10.98 7.01 -6.05
C GLU A 28 -12.26 7.82 -6.34
N ALA A 29 -12.80 8.50 -5.33
CA ALA A 29 -14.00 9.33 -5.46
C ALA A 29 -13.74 10.65 -6.21
N ALA A 30 -12.54 11.21 -6.10
CA ALA A 30 -12.15 12.43 -6.81
C ALA A 30 -11.99 12.20 -8.33
N GLY A 31 -11.70 10.96 -8.74
CA GLY A 31 -11.37 10.61 -10.12
C GLY A 31 -9.94 11.03 -10.49
N PRO A 32 -9.52 10.83 -11.75
CA PRO A 32 -8.16 11.17 -12.19
C PRO A 32 -7.89 12.66 -11.97
N ALA A 33 -6.77 12.99 -11.32
CA ALA A 33 -6.49 14.37 -10.99
C ALA A 33 -6.23 15.18 -12.27
N ARG A 34 -6.72 16.42 -12.28
CA ARG A 34 -6.41 17.37 -13.35
C ARG A 34 -5.05 17.99 -13.07
N VAL A 35 -3.99 17.23 -13.32
CA VAL A 35 -2.63 17.71 -13.08
C VAL A 35 -2.12 18.44 -14.32
N GLY A 36 -1.41 19.55 -14.11
CA GLY A 36 -0.82 20.33 -15.18
C GLY A 36 0.22 19.52 -15.97
N PRO A 37 0.58 19.96 -17.19
CA PRO A 37 1.60 19.28 -17.98
C PRO A 37 2.92 19.17 -17.21
N GLY A 38 3.40 17.95 -16.97
CA GLY A 38 4.69 17.68 -16.34
C GLY A 38 4.67 17.48 -14.82
N GLU A 39 3.52 17.64 -14.16
CA GLU A 39 3.37 17.32 -12.75
C GLU A 39 2.93 15.85 -12.58
N PRO A 40 3.65 15.05 -11.78
CA PRO A 40 3.29 13.66 -11.56
C PRO A 40 2.06 13.54 -10.65
N ASP A 41 1.02 12.85 -11.14
CA ASP A 41 -0.16 12.50 -10.34
C ASP A 41 0.06 11.23 -9.51
N TRP A 42 0.97 11.30 -8.53
CA TRP A 42 1.34 10.12 -7.73
C TRP A 42 0.63 10.04 -6.38
N GLY A 43 -0.27 10.97 -6.04
CA GLY A 43 -0.92 10.99 -4.73
C GLY A 43 -1.66 9.69 -4.41
N GLN A 44 -2.44 9.17 -5.38
CA GLN A 44 -3.14 7.89 -5.19
C GLN A 44 -2.17 6.69 -5.16
N ALA A 45 -1.14 6.70 -6.00
CA ALA A 45 -0.12 5.64 -6.02
C ALA A 45 0.67 5.58 -4.70
N GLU A 46 1.02 6.73 -4.13
CA GLU A 46 1.66 6.84 -2.81
C GLU A 46 0.75 6.32 -1.70
N ALA A 47 -0.51 6.73 -1.67
CA ALA A 47 -1.47 6.25 -0.69
C ALA A 47 -1.65 4.73 -0.72
N LEU A 48 -1.76 4.16 -1.93
CA LEU A 48 -1.84 2.71 -2.14
C LEU A 48 -0.55 1.99 -1.70
N THR A 49 0.62 2.58 -1.95
CA THR A 49 1.92 2.02 -1.52
C THR A 49 2.03 1.98 0.01
N LEU A 50 1.66 3.08 0.69
CA LEU A 50 1.64 3.13 2.16
C LEU A 50 0.63 2.14 2.74
N LEU A 51 -0.54 1.98 2.10
CA LEU A 51 -1.52 0.98 2.49
C LEU A 51 -0.95 -0.44 2.36
N GLY A 52 -0.25 -0.73 1.26
CA GLY A 52 0.44 -1.99 1.05
C GLY A 52 1.49 -2.28 2.12
N GLN A 53 2.28 -1.27 2.51
CA GLN A 53 3.28 -1.40 3.56
C GLN A 53 2.64 -1.76 4.90
N ARG A 54 1.56 -1.08 5.31
CA ARG A 54 0.83 -1.39 6.56
C ARG A 54 0.24 -2.80 6.53
N TYR A 55 -0.25 -3.25 5.38
CA TYR A 55 -0.72 -4.63 5.21
C TYR A 55 0.41 -5.64 5.40
N LEU A 56 1.61 -5.40 4.84
CA LEU A 56 2.77 -6.28 5.07
C LEU A 56 3.17 -6.34 6.54
N GLU A 57 3.24 -5.18 7.21
CA GLU A 57 3.57 -5.09 8.64
C GLU A 57 2.53 -5.79 9.52
N SER A 58 1.28 -5.90 9.04
CA SER A 58 0.19 -6.61 9.71
C SER A 58 0.04 -8.07 9.26
N GLY A 59 0.96 -8.62 8.48
CA GLY A 59 0.92 -10.01 7.99
C GLY A 59 -0.13 -10.29 6.90
N GLN A 60 -0.80 -9.27 6.37
CA GLN A 60 -1.85 -9.38 5.35
C GLN A 60 -1.27 -9.35 3.93
N ALA A 61 -0.45 -10.34 3.59
CA ALA A 61 0.35 -10.35 2.35
C ALA A 61 -0.46 -10.23 1.05
N LEU A 62 -1.65 -10.84 0.97
CA LEU A 62 -2.50 -10.75 -0.22
C LEU A 62 -3.06 -9.33 -0.42
N ALA A 63 -3.55 -8.71 0.67
CA ALA A 63 -4.06 -7.33 0.63
C ALA A 63 -2.95 -6.32 0.33
N ALA A 64 -1.73 -6.59 0.82
CA ALA A 64 -0.56 -5.80 0.46
C ALA A 64 -0.28 -5.87 -1.04
N ARG A 65 -0.22 -7.07 -1.61
CA ARG A 65 0.07 -7.26 -3.05
C ARG A 65 -0.94 -6.53 -3.92
N ASP A 66 -2.23 -6.68 -3.62
CA ASP A 66 -3.31 -5.97 -4.33
C ASP A 66 -3.10 -4.44 -4.32
N ALA A 67 -2.85 -3.86 -3.13
CA ALA A 67 -2.64 -2.42 -3.01
C ALA A 67 -1.41 -1.95 -3.81
N ILE A 68 -0.31 -2.69 -3.77
CA ILE A 68 0.93 -2.35 -4.48
C ILE A 68 0.75 -2.47 -6.00
N GLU A 69 0.11 -3.54 -6.47
CA GLU A 69 -0.19 -3.74 -7.89
C GLU A 69 -1.06 -2.60 -8.43
N ARG A 70 -2.06 -2.15 -7.66
CA ARG A 70 -2.90 -1.01 -8.02
C ARG A 70 -2.13 0.30 -8.08
N ALA A 71 -1.14 0.51 -7.19
CA ALA A 71 -0.26 1.68 -7.26
C ALA A 71 0.54 1.70 -8.58
N LEU A 72 1.07 0.54 -9.00
CA LEU A 72 1.85 0.40 -10.23
C LEU A 72 1.01 0.50 -11.50
N VAL A 73 -0.27 0.14 -11.46
CA VAL A 73 -1.20 0.40 -12.58
C VAL A 73 -1.39 1.90 -12.80
N LEU A 74 -1.46 2.69 -11.72
CA LEU A 74 -1.62 4.15 -11.80
C LEU A 74 -0.30 4.85 -12.17
N ALA A 75 0.81 4.39 -11.60
CA ALA A 75 2.11 4.98 -11.79
C ALA A 75 3.18 3.88 -11.94
N PRO A 76 3.39 3.36 -13.17
CA PRO A 76 4.34 2.28 -13.43
C PRO A 76 5.78 2.59 -12.99
N ASP A 77 6.16 3.87 -13.02
CA ASP A 77 7.51 4.36 -12.66
C ASP A 77 7.65 4.75 -11.18
N TYR A 78 6.61 4.57 -10.36
CA TYR A 78 6.65 4.94 -8.94
C TYR A 78 7.55 3.97 -8.16
N ARG A 79 8.82 4.37 -7.98
CA ARG A 79 9.90 3.54 -7.42
C ARG A 79 9.55 2.90 -6.07
N ALA A 80 8.89 3.65 -5.18
CA ALA A 80 8.54 3.14 -3.86
C ALA A 80 7.62 1.90 -3.93
N ALA A 81 6.68 1.86 -4.88
CA ALA A 81 5.82 0.69 -5.09
C ALA A 81 6.59 -0.50 -5.68
N GLN A 82 7.52 -0.24 -6.62
CA GLN A 82 8.38 -1.28 -7.20
C GLN A 82 9.24 -1.95 -6.11
N ASP A 83 9.92 -1.14 -5.30
CA ASP A 83 10.78 -1.62 -4.21
C ASP A 83 9.98 -2.44 -3.18
N LEU A 84 8.76 -1.99 -2.88
CA LEU A 84 7.88 -2.67 -1.92
C LEU A 84 7.36 -4.01 -2.47
N LEU A 85 7.04 -4.10 -3.77
CA LEU A 85 6.66 -5.36 -4.41
C LEU A 85 7.83 -6.36 -4.39
N GLU A 86 9.04 -5.91 -4.71
CA GLU A 86 10.23 -6.75 -4.64
C GLU A 86 10.47 -7.26 -3.22
N GLN A 87 10.32 -6.40 -2.21
CA GLN A 87 10.43 -6.79 -0.81
C GLN A 87 9.37 -7.83 -0.44
N ALA A 88 8.12 -7.64 -0.84
CA ALA A 88 7.03 -8.59 -0.58
C ALA A 88 7.32 -9.97 -1.22
N ALA A 89 7.80 -9.99 -2.46
CA ALA A 89 8.15 -11.21 -3.17
C ALA A 89 9.31 -11.97 -2.53
N ARG A 90 10.29 -11.27 -1.94
CA ARG A 90 11.42 -11.89 -1.22
C ARG A 90 10.99 -12.52 0.11
N ARG A 91 9.95 -11.97 0.77
CA ARG A 91 9.43 -12.50 2.05
C ARG A 91 8.53 -13.72 1.90
N ALA A 92 7.99 -13.95 0.70
CA ALA A 92 7.09 -15.08 0.41
C ALA A 92 7.83 -16.37 0.00
N GLN A 93 9.15 -16.30 -0.17
CA GLN A 93 10.05 -17.42 -0.50
C GLN A 93 10.58 -18.07 0.78
#